data_AF-A0A1F9DI53-F1
#
_entry.id   AF-A0A1F9DI53-F1
#
_cell.length_a   1.000
_cell.length_b   1.000
_cell.length_c   1.000
_cell.angle_alpha   90.00
_cell.angle_beta   90.00
_cell.angle_gamma   90.00
#
_symmetry.space_group_name_H-M   'P 1'
#
loop_
_entity.id
_entity.type
_entity.pdbx_description
1 polymer ?
#
loop_
_entity_poly.entity_id
_entity_poly.type
_entity_poly.pdbx_seq_one_letter_code
_entity_poly.pdbx_strand_id
1 'polypeptide(L)'
;MKVTRRDFFKISGATAAGLYASQLGFDLSPASAYAATLRIKGAKETTTICAYCAVGCGIICHTSGGKVINTEGDPDHPINQGSLCAKGAALYQWVNNPNRVSTPLYRAPGSAGWKKVSWDWALTEIAKRVKDARDQGFVKANAKGQVVNRTENIAHIGSAALDNEECWTIQAMMRSLGLVYIEHQARI
;
A
#
# COMPACT_ATOMS: atom_id res chain seq x y z
N MET A 1 45.13 -17.55 29.07
CA MET A 1 46.14 -17.66 27.99
C MET A 1 47.46 -17.08 28.50
N LYS A 2 48.58 -17.79 28.37
CA LYS A 2 49.92 -17.25 28.72
C LYS A 2 50.44 -16.42 27.54
N VAL A 3 50.43 -15.09 27.66
CA VAL A 3 50.99 -14.17 26.65
C VAL A 3 52.51 -14.28 26.69
N THR A 4 53.16 -14.61 25.58
CA THR A 4 54.63 -14.66 25.52
C THR A 4 55.21 -13.25 25.35
N ARG A 5 56.51 -13.06 25.63
CA ARG A 5 57.20 -11.77 25.42
C ARG A 5 57.07 -11.27 23.98
N ARG A 6 57.10 -12.18 23.00
CA ARG A 6 56.92 -11.85 21.58
C ARG A 6 55.50 -11.38 21.30
N ASP A 7 54.51 -12.00 21.92
CA ASP A 7 53.11 -11.60 21.79
C ASP A 7 52.87 -10.24 22.47
N PHE A 8 53.51 -9.98 23.61
CA PHE A 8 53.46 -8.69 24.28
C PHE A 8 53.98 -7.54 23.40
N PHE A 9 55.12 -7.71 22.72
CA PHE A 9 55.64 -6.69 21.81
C PHE A 9 54.76 -6.49 20.57
N LYS A 10 54.20 -7.57 20.00
CA LYS A 10 53.28 -7.49 18.87
C LYS A 10 51.99 -6.74 19.24
N ILE A 11 51.39 -7.09 20.38
CA ILE A 11 50.16 -6.46 20.86
C ILE A 11 50.43 -4.99 21.18
N SER A 12 51.52 -4.69 21.89
CA SER A 12 51.86 -3.31 22.26
C SER A 12 52.14 -2.44 21.03
N GLY A 13 52.87 -2.96 20.04
CA GLY A 13 53.13 -2.25 18.79
C GLY A 13 51.87 -2.01 17.96
N ALA A 14 50.99 -3.01 17.86
CA ALA A 14 49.72 -2.88 17.15
C ALA A 14 48.76 -1.88 17.84
N THR A 15 48.67 -1.92 19.18
CA THR A 15 47.86 -0.98 19.96
C THR A 15 48.39 0.44 19.84
N ALA A 16 49.71 0.64 19.96
CA ALA A 16 50.32 1.96 19.80
C ALA A 16 50.07 2.53 18.39
N ALA A 17 50.27 1.73 17.35
CA ALA A 17 49.99 2.13 15.97
C ALA A 17 48.50 2.46 15.74
N GLY A 18 47.58 1.67 16.30
CA GLY A 18 46.14 1.90 16.19
C GLY A 18 45.68 3.17 16.89
N LEU A 19 46.21 3.47 18.10
CA LEU A 19 45.94 4.71 18.83
C LEU A 19 46.53 5.93 18.12
N TYR A 20 47.71 5.80 17.51
CA TYR A 20 48.32 6.89 16.75
C TYR A 20 47.55 7.17 15.45
N ALA A 21 47.11 6.13 14.74
CA ALA A 21 46.31 6.26 13.53
C ALA A 21 44.95 6.94 13.82
N SER A 22 44.29 6.61 14.93
CA SER A 22 43.04 7.28 15.31
C SER A 22 43.24 8.75 15.70
N GLN A 23 44.36 9.10 16.34
CA GLN A 23 44.74 10.50 16.62
C GLN A 23 45.07 11.30 15.36
N LEU A 24 45.55 10.65 14.30
CA LEU A 24 45.77 11.26 12.98
C LEU A 24 44.46 11.41 12.16
N GLY A 25 43.30 11.07 12.74
CA GLY A 25 41.99 11.23 12.10
C GLY A 25 41.62 10.11 11.13
N PHE A 26 42.32 8.97 11.13
CA PHE A 26 41.90 7.79 10.38
C PHE A 26 40.69 7.13 11.04
N ASP A 27 39.50 7.62 10.67
CA ASP A 27 38.22 7.00 11.00
C ASP A 27 37.86 5.94 9.95
N LEU A 28 37.62 4.71 10.39
CA LEU A 28 37.19 3.61 9.52
C LEU A 28 35.66 3.56 9.35
N SER A 29 34.91 4.40 10.09
CA SER A 29 33.46 4.51 9.97
C SER A 29 33.00 4.84 8.55
N PRO A 30 33.61 5.80 7.82
CA PRO A 30 33.29 6.04 6.40
C PRO A 30 33.53 4.84 5.49
N ALA A 31 34.65 4.12 5.70
CA ALA A 31 35.00 2.95 4.89
C ALA A 31 34.06 1.76 5.16
N SER A 32 33.68 1.54 6.43
CA SER A 32 32.71 0.50 6.80
C SER A 32 31.29 0.83 6.35
N ALA A 33 30.89 2.11 6.38
CA ALA A 33 29.63 2.57 5.81
C ALA A 33 29.60 2.41 4.29
N TYR A 34 30.71 2.69 3.60
CA TYR A 34 30.84 2.44 2.16
C TYR A 34 30.83 0.94 1.81
N ALA A 35 31.37 0.09 2.70
CA ALA A 35 31.32 -1.37 2.56
C ALA A 35 29.94 -1.96 2.89
N ALA A 36 29.03 -1.18 3.48
CA ALA A 36 27.68 -1.64 3.76
C ALA A 36 26.92 -1.90 2.45
N THR A 37 26.29 -3.06 2.36
CA THR A 37 25.49 -3.40 1.19
C THR A 37 24.19 -2.59 1.18
N LEU A 38 23.72 -2.21 -0.01
CA LEU A 38 22.43 -1.55 -0.18
C LEU A 38 21.29 -2.38 0.45
N ARG A 39 20.33 -1.71 1.09
CA ARG A 39 19.12 -2.34 1.66
C ARG A 39 18.33 -3.14 0.61
N ILE A 40 18.41 -2.73 -0.65
CA ILE A 40 17.72 -3.32 -1.78
C ILE A 40 18.48 -4.49 -2.42
N LYS A 41 19.68 -4.85 -1.92
CA LYS A 41 20.49 -5.93 -2.49
C LYS A 41 19.72 -7.25 -2.51
N GLY A 42 19.53 -7.82 -3.70
CA GLY A 42 18.81 -9.08 -3.90
C GLY A 42 17.29 -8.97 -3.82
N ALA A 43 16.73 -7.77 -3.72
CA ALA A 43 15.29 -7.54 -3.81
C ALA A 43 14.81 -7.64 -5.27
N LYS A 44 13.58 -8.10 -5.47
CA LYS A 44 12.90 -8.04 -6.76
C LYS A 44 12.44 -6.60 -7.01
N GLU A 45 12.82 -6.06 -8.14
CA GLU A 45 12.36 -4.76 -8.62
C GLU A 45 11.09 -4.90 -9.47
N THR A 46 10.16 -3.97 -9.29
CA THR A 46 8.92 -3.87 -10.07
C THR A 46 8.53 -2.39 -10.18
N THR A 47 7.98 -1.97 -11.33
CA THR A 47 7.47 -0.61 -11.51
C THR A 47 5.99 -0.53 -11.18
N THR A 48 5.55 0.64 -10.72
CA THR A 48 4.14 0.97 -10.44
C THR A 48 3.90 2.46 -10.60
N ILE A 49 2.65 2.89 -10.48
CA ILE A 49 2.25 4.30 -10.58
C ILE A 49 1.79 4.80 -9.21
N CYS A 50 2.14 6.05 -8.90
CA CYS A 50 1.73 6.73 -7.68
C CYS A 50 0.19 6.78 -7.55
N ALA A 51 -0.35 6.21 -6.46
CA ALA A 51 -1.79 6.10 -6.20
C ALA A 51 -2.42 7.34 -5.53
N TYR A 52 -1.83 8.53 -5.70
CA TYR A 52 -2.33 9.76 -5.07
C TYR A 52 -3.03 10.69 -6.06
N CYS A 53 -2.34 11.69 -6.58
CA CYS A 53 -2.91 12.67 -7.52
C CYS A 53 -2.75 12.20 -8.97
N ALA A 54 -3.48 12.85 -9.88
CA ALA A 54 -3.52 12.51 -11.30
C ALA A 54 -2.26 12.82 -12.12
N VAL A 55 -1.13 13.19 -11.49
CA VAL A 55 0.15 13.39 -12.20
C VAL A 55 0.68 12.07 -12.79
N GLY A 56 0.42 10.94 -12.12
CA GLY A 56 0.84 9.63 -12.61
C GLY A 56 2.36 9.41 -12.54
N CYS A 57 3.02 9.82 -11.46
CA CYS A 57 4.47 9.59 -11.29
C CYS A 57 4.80 8.10 -11.26
N GLY A 58 5.84 7.69 -11.99
CA GLY A 58 6.39 6.34 -11.97
C GLY A 58 7.20 6.07 -10.70
N ILE A 59 7.10 4.84 -10.19
CA ILE A 59 7.69 4.39 -8.92
C ILE A 59 8.33 3.02 -9.12
N ILE A 60 9.51 2.84 -8.53
CA ILE A 60 10.15 1.54 -8.37
C ILE A 60 9.86 0.99 -6.97
N CYS A 61 9.30 -0.21 -6.92
CA CYS A 61 9.05 -0.99 -5.72
C CYS A 61 10.04 -2.14 -5.61
N HIS A 62 10.80 -2.17 -4.52
CA HIS A 62 11.72 -3.26 -4.19
C HIS A 62 11.06 -4.21 -3.19
N THR A 63 10.97 -5.49 -3.54
CA THR A 63 10.28 -6.51 -2.75
C THR A 63 11.25 -7.63 -2.33
N SER A 64 11.23 -8.01 -1.06
CA SER A 64 11.98 -9.16 -0.53
C SER A 64 11.15 -9.92 0.48
N GLY A 65 11.17 -11.26 0.44
CA GLY A 65 10.37 -12.10 1.33
C GLY A 65 8.86 -11.82 1.26
N GLY A 66 8.35 -11.44 0.08
CA GLY A 66 6.95 -11.07 -0.12
C GLY A 66 6.52 -9.73 0.49
N LYS A 67 7.46 -8.93 1.00
CA LYS A 67 7.18 -7.59 1.55
C LYS A 67 7.88 -6.51 0.73
N VAL A 68 7.19 -5.40 0.53
CA VAL A 68 7.81 -4.20 -0.05
C VAL A 68 8.79 -3.67 0.97
N ILE A 69 10.08 -3.66 0.62
CA ILE A 69 11.17 -3.19 1.48
C ILE A 69 11.67 -1.81 1.10
N ASN A 70 11.36 -1.26 -0.08
CA ASN A 70 11.66 0.13 -0.46
C ASN A 70 10.73 0.58 -1.58
N THR A 71 10.45 1.88 -1.66
CA THR A 71 9.80 2.53 -2.81
C THR A 71 10.50 3.84 -3.10
N GLU A 72 10.78 4.12 -4.37
CA GLU A 72 11.37 5.39 -4.82
C GLU A 72 10.89 5.75 -6.22
N GLY A 73 11.23 6.95 -6.71
CA GLY A 73 10.78 7.38 -8.03
C GLY A 73 11.51 6.62 -9.13
N ASP A 74 10.77 6.33 -10.20
CA ASP A 74 11.34 5.72 -11.40
C ASP A 74 12.10 6.77 -12.24
N PRO A 75 13.45 6.66 -12.39
CA PRO A 75 14.25 7.60 -13.16
C PRO A 75 13.94 7.56 -14.66
N ASP A 76 13.43 6.45 -15.18
CA ASP A 76 13.11 6.27 -16.59
C ASP A 76 11.70 6.78 -16.94
N HIS A 77 10.86 7.07 -15.94
CA HIS A 77 9.51 7.54 -16.17
C HIS A 77 9.50 8.99 -16.70
N PRO A 78 8.87 9.26 -17.86
CA PRO A 78 9.06 10.52 -18.60
C PRO A 78 8.48 11.74 -17.88
N ILE A 79 7.51 11.55 -16.98
CA ILE A 79 6.84 12.66 -16.27
C ILE A 79 7.67 13.17 -15.10
N ASN A 80 8.23 12.26 -14.28
CA ASN A 80 8.85 12.63 -13.01
C ASN A 80 10.35 12.36 -12.94
N GLN A 81 10.92 11.54 -13.82
CA GLN A 81 12.38 11.31 -13.91
C GLN A 81 13.02 11.04 -12.54
N GLY A 82 12.39 10.16 -11.74
CA GLY A 82 12.85 9.79 -10.40
C GLY A 82 12.36 10.71 -9.27
N SER A 83 11.78 11.86 -9.58
CA SER A 83 11.26 12.79 -8.56
C SER A 83 9.97 12.29 -7.93
N LEU A 84 9.79 12.51 -6.64
CA LEU A 84 8.53 12.26 -5.91
C LEU A 84 8.25 13.40 -4.92
N CYS A 85 6.99 13.80 -4.80
CA CYS A 85 6.55 14.64 -3.68
C CYS A 85 6.48 13.83 -2.38
N ALA A 86 6.32 14.50 -1.24
CA ALA A 86 6.26 13.86 0.09
C ALA A 86 5.24 12.70 0.18
N LYS A 87 4.10 12.80 -0.52
CA LYS A 87 3.09 11.74 -0.56
C LYS A 87 3.63 10.48 -1.26
N GLY A 88 4.14 10.64 -2.49
CA GLY A 88 4.69 9.53 -3.28
C GLY A 88 5.91 8.89 -2.61
N ALA A 89 6.82 9.71 -2.08
CA ALA A 89 8.00 9.23 -1.36
C ALA A 89 7.67 8.44 -0.09
N ALA A 90 6.49 8.67 0.51
CA ALA A 90 6.03 7.98 1.70
C ALA A 90 5.24 6.68 1.42
N LEU A 91 5.11 6.22 0.16
CA LEU A 91 4.30 5.04 -0.18
C LEU A 91 4.75 3.77 0.56
N TYR A 92 6.06 3.59 0.77
CA TYR A 92 6.59 2.51 1.60
C TYR A 92 5.93 2.44 3.00
N GLN A 93 5.68 3.60 3.63
CA GLN A 93 5.05 3.68 4.95
C GLN A 93 3.56 3.31 4.91
N TRP A 94 2.88 3.57 3.79
CA TRP A 94 1.48 3.23 3.62
C TRP A 94 1.27 1.73 3.47
N VAL A 95 2.09 1.07 2.64
CA VAL A 95 2.03 -0.39 2.43
C VAL A 95 2.37 -1.16 3.71
N ASN A 96 3.35 -0.67 4.47
CA ASN A 96 3.83 -1.29 5.72
C ASN A 96 3.23 -0.66 6.99
N ASN A 97 2.00 -0.15 6.91
CA ASN A 97 1.35 0.53 8.04
C ASN A 97 0.69 -0.47 9.02
N PRO A 98 0.99 -0.42 10.33
CA PRO A 98 0.33 -1.29 11.32
C PRO A 98 -1.19 -1.03 11.45
N ASN A 99 -1.67 0.14 11.03
CA ASN A 99 -3.09 0.49 11.05
C ASN A 99 -3.86 -0.08 9.83
N ARG A 100 -3.20 -0.79 8.91
CA ARG A 100 -3.86 -1.34 7.72
C ARG A 100 -4.86 -2.43 8.12
N VAL A 101 -6.11 -2.28 7.69
CA VAL A 101 -7.16 -3.27 7.92
C VAL A 101 -6.91 -4.49 7.02
N SER A 102 -6.64 -5.64 7.62
CA SER A 102 -6.27 -6.88 6.91
C SER A 102 -7.35 -7.96 6.89
N THR A 103 -8.41 -7.78 7.68
CA THR A 103 -9.53 -8.73 7.79
C THR A 103 -10.86 -7.98 7.81
N PRO A 104 -11.94 -8.56 7.26
CA PRO A 104 -13.28 -7.99 7.36
C PRO A 104 -13.70 -7.73 8.81
N LEU A 105 -14.35 -6.58 9.02
CA LEU A 105 -14.88 -6.15 10.30
C LEU A 105 -16.39 -5.93 10.19
N TYR A 106 -17.14 -6.46 11.15
CA TYR A 106 -18.58 -6.31 11.25
C TYR A 106 -18.96 -5.51 12.49
N ARG A 107 -19.93 -4.61 12.35
CA ARG A 107 -20.54 -3.86 13.45
C ARG A 107 -22.04 -4.08 13.43
N ALA A 108 -22.56 -4.71 14.47
CA ALA A 108 -23.99 -4.93 14.62
C ALA A 108 -24.75 -3.61 14.90
N PRO A 109 -26.06 -3.54 14.57
CA PRO A 109 -26.90 -2.41 14.96
C PRO A 109 -26.79 -2.13 16.46
N GLY A 110 -26.58 -0.87 16.82
CA GLY A 110 -26.41 -0.44 18.22
C GLY A 110 -25.07 -0.82 18.89
N SER A 111 -24.18 -1.57 18.22
CA SER A 111 -22.87 -1.92 18.79
C SER A 111 -21.93 -0.71 18.84
N ALA A 112 -21.14 -0.60 19.91
CA ALA A 112 -20.03 0.34 20.03
C ALA A 112 -18.71 -0.19 19.43
N GLY A 113 -18.61 -1.50 19.18
CA GLY A 113 -17.37 -2.16 18.77
C GLY A 113 -17.44 -2.95 17.46
N TRP A 114 -16.26 -3.21 16.89
CA TRP A 114 -16.05 -4.04 15.71
C TRP A 114 -15.77 -5.49 16.09
N LYS A 115 -16.31 -6.43 15.31
CA LYS A 115 -16.01 -7.86 15.39
C LYS A 115 -15.29 -8.31 14.11
N LYS A 116 -14.17 -9.02 14.25
CA LYS A 116 -13.52 -9.68 13.11
C LYS A 116 -14.40 -10.83 12.60
N VAL A 117 -14.58 -10.91 11.29
CA VAL A 117 -15.37 -11.95 10.63
C VAL A 117 -14.62 -12.51 9.42
N SER A 118 -15.01 -13.71 8.96
CA SER A 118 -14.44 -14.29 7.75
C SER A 118 -14.94 -13.56 6.50
N TRP A 119 -14.17 -13.65 5.42
CA TRP A 119 -14.58 -13.16 4.10
C TRP A 119 -15.87 -13.81 3.61
N ASP A 120 -15.98 -15.13 3.76
CA ASP A 120 -17.18 -15.89 3.35
C ASP A 120 -18.45 -15.40 4.08
N TRP A 121 -18.35 -15.22 5.40
CA TRP A 121 -19.46 -14.69 6.18
C TRP A 121 -19.80 -13.26 5.78
N ALA A 122 -18.79 -12.39 5.62
CA ALA A 122 -18.99 -10.99 5.25
C ALA A 122 -19.68 -10.85 3.89
N LEU A 123 -19.18 -11.55 2.87
CA LEU A 123 -19.74 -11.50 1.52
C LEU A 123 -21.15 -12.12 1.47
N THR A 124 -21.38 -13.22 2.18
CA THR A 124 -22.70 -13.85 2.28
C THR A 124 -23.72 -12.90 2.92
N GLU A 125 -23.38 -12.24 4.02
CA GLU A 125 -24.29 -11.31 4.70
C GLU A 125 -24.52 -10.03 3.89
N ILE A 126 -23.51 -9.52 3.18
CA ILE A 126 -23.68 -8.39 2.25
C ILE A 126 -24.61 -8.78 1.10
N ALA A 127 -24.39 -9.94 0.48
CA ALA A 127 -25.21 -10.42 -0.65
C ALA A 127 -26.69 -10.59 -0.25
N LYS A 128 -26.97 -11.16 0.93
CA LYS A 128 -28.33 -11.26 1.47
C LYS A 128 -28.98 -9.88 1.59
N ARG A 129 -28.29 -8.92 2.23
CA ARG A 129 -28.82 -7.56 2.43
C ARG A 129 -29.05 -6.82 1.12
N VAL A 130 -28.13 -6.94 0.17
CA VAL A 130 -28.27 -6.34 -1.17
C VAL A 130 -29.46 -6.95 -1.89
N LYS A 131 -29.62 -8.28 -1.84
CA LYS A 131 -30.77 -8.96 -2.44
C LYS A 131 -32.08 -8.52 -1.80
N ASP A 132 -32.17 -8.54 -0.47
CA ASP A 132 -33.39 -8.17 0.26
C ASP A 132 -33.79 -6.71 -0.02
N ALA A 133 -32.83 -5.78 0.02
CA ALA A 133 -33.07 -4.39 -0.31
C ALA A 133 -33.52 -4.23 -1.78
N ARG A 134 -32.84 -4.89 -2.72
CA ARG A 134 -33.20 -4.84 -4.14
C ARG A 134 -34.62 -5.38 -4.36
N ASP A 135 -34.95 -6.54 -3.81
CA ASP A 135 -36.27 -7.16 -3.99
C ASP A 135 -37.41 -6.28 -3.43
N GLN A 136 -37.15 -5.55 -2.34
CA GLN A 136 -38.10 -4.59 -1.75
C GLN A 136 -38.20 -3.28 -2.54
N GLY A 137 -37.14 -2.85 -3.22
CA GLY A 137 -37.02 -1.54 -3.86
C GLY A 137 -37.02 -1.55 -5.38
N PHE A 138 -37.17 -2.71 -6.03
CA PHE A 138 -37.07 -2.82 -7.48
C PHE A 138 -38.32 -2.30 -8.19
N VAL A 139 -38.15 -1.33 -9.07
CA VAL A 139 -39.19 -0.71 -9.87
C VAL A 139 -39.07 -1.19 -11.31
N LYS A 140 -40.01 -2.02 -11.75
CA LYS A 140 -40.08 -2.51 -13.14
C LYS A 140 -40.53 -1.41 -14.10
N ALA A 141 -41.60 -0.72 -13.76
CA ALA A 141 -42.17 0.38 -14.54
C ALA A 141 -42.39 1.62 -13.67
N ASN A 142 -42.18 2.81 -14.24
CA ASN A 142 -42.41 4.07 -13.54
C ASN A 142 -43.91 4.43 -13.48
N ALA A 143 -44.24 5.56 -12.82
CA ALA A 143 -45.62 6.04 -12.69
C ALA A 143 -46.33 6.33 -14.03
N LYS A 144 -45.60 6.43 -15.14
CA LYS A 144 -46.14 6.60 -16.50
C LYS A 144 -46.27 5.28 -17.27
N GLY A 145 -46.02 4.13 -16.62
CA GLY A 145 -46.07 2.81 -17.24
C GLY A 145 -44.85 2.45 -18.11
N GLN A 146 -43.81 3.28 -18.13
CA GLN A 146 -42.60 3.01 -18.92
C GLN A 146 -41.66 2.07 -18.18
N VAL A 147 -41.07 1.10 -18.88
CA VAL A 147 -40.09 0.17 -18.30
C VAL A 147 -38.83 0.93 -17.89
N VAL A 148 -38.41 0.75 -16.64
CA VAL A 148 -37.22 1.41 -16.06
C VAL A 148 -36.25 0.44 -15.37
N ASN A 149 -36.72 -0.71 -14.90
CA ASN A 149 -35.91 -1.79 -14.31
C ASN A 149 -34.78 -1.30 -13.37
N ARG A 150 -35.15 -0.56 -12.33
CA ARG A 150 -34.19 0.11 -11.44
C ARG A 150 -34.46 -0.10 -9.96
N THR A 151 -33.45 0.17 -9.14
CA THR A 151 -33.45 0.10 -7.68
C THR A 151 -33.05 1.46 -7.13
N GLU A 152 -33.90 2.04 -6.29
CA GLU A 152 -33.70 3.41 -5.76
C GLU A 152 -33.40 3.45 -4.25
N ASN A 153 -33.50 2.33 -3.53
CA ASN A 153 -33.20 2.22 -2.10
C ASN A 153 -31.77 1.74 -1.80
N ILE A 154 -30.90 1.70 -2.81
CA ILE A 154 -29.47 1.41 -2.69
C ILE A 154 -28.72 2.48 -3.47
N ALA A 155 -27.66 3.03 -2.87
CA ALA A 155 -26.75 3.98 -3.52
C ALA A 155 -25.32 3.47 -3.43
N HIS A 156 -24.52 3.80 -4.44
CA HIS A 156 -23.10 3.52 -4.50
C HIS A 156 -22.31 4.82 -4.64
N ILE A 157 -21.31 4.98 -3.79
CA ILE A 157 -20.33 6.06 -3.89
C ILE A 157 -18.99 5.36 -4.14
N GLY A 158 -18.51 5.47 -5.38
CA GLY A 158 -17.39 4.70 -5.89
C GLY A 158 -16.05 5.14 -5.32
N SER A 159 -15.02 4.87 -6.11
CA SER A 159 -13.76 5.55 -5.92
C SER A 159 -12.97 5.73 -7.22
N ALA A 160 -12.47 6.95 -7.45
CA ALA A 160 -11.46 7.27 -8.45
C ALA A 160 -10.06 6.72 -8.11
N ALA A 161 -9.90 6.07 -6.95
CA ALA A 161 -8.64 5.50 -6.49
C ALA A 161 -8.52 3.99 -6.79
N LEU A 162 -9.45 3.42 -7.55
CA LEU A 162 -9.41 2.04 -8.01
C LEU A 162 -8.81 1.96 -9.41
N ASP A 163 -8.38 0.76 -9.80
CA ASP A 163 -7.92 0.53 -11.17
C ASP A 163 -9.08 0.71 -12.16
N ASN A 164 -8.76 0.99 -13.42
CA ASN A 164 -9.79 1.24 -14.44
C ASN A 164 -10.67 0.00 -14.68
N GLU A 165 -10.07 -1.18 -14.64
CA GLU A 165 -10.73 -2.47 -14.79
C GLU A 165 -11.69 -2.74 -13.61
N GLU A 166 -11.28 -2.36 -12.39
CA GLU A 166 -12.12 -2.43 -11.20
C GLU A 166 -13.27 -1.43 -11.27
N CYS A 167 -13.00 -0.18 -11.67
CA CYS A 167 -14.01 0.85 -11.87
C CYS A 167 -15.08 0.39 -12.87
N TRP A 168 -14.66 -0.18 -14.01
CA TRP A 168 -15.57 -0.71 -15.01
C TRP A 168 -16.39 -1.88 -14.45
N THR A 169 -15.75 -2.81 -13.75
CA THR A 169 -16.41 -3.99 -13.16
C THR A 169 -17.47 -3.58 -12.14
N ILE A 170 -17.13 -2.63 -11.26
CA ILE A 170 -18.07 -2.07 -10.27
C ILE A 170 -19.24 -1.40 -10.99
N GLN A 171 -18.97 -0.60 -12.01
CA GLN A 171 -20.02 0.09 -12.76
C GLN A 171 -20.99 -0.90 -13.44
N ALA A 172 -20.46 -1.96 -14.06
CA ALA A 172 -21.25 -3.02 -14.64
C ALA A 172 -22.10 -3.75 -13.57
N MET A 173 -21.50 -4.05 -12.41
CA MET A 173 -22.19 -4.69 -11.29
C MET A 173 -23.31 -3.82 -10.71
N MET A 174 -23.07 -2.53 -10.45
CA MET A 174 -24.10 -1.64 -9.90
C MET A 174 -25.29 -1.52 -10.85
N ARG A 175 -25.04 -1.37 -12.15
CA ARG A 175 -26.10 -1.27 -13.15
C ARG A 175 -26.83 -2.58 -13.39
N SER A 176 -26.15 -3.73 -13.33
CA SER A 176 -26.83 -5.03 -13.44
C SER A 176 -27.77 -5.31 -12.26
N LEU A 177 -27.45 -4.77 -11.09
CA LEU A 177 -28.35 -4.75 -9.92
C LEU A 177 -29.49 -3.72 -10.04
N GLY A 178 -29.48 -2.87 -11.07
CA GLY A 178 -30.49 -1.85 -11.34
C GLY A 178 -30.25 -0.52 -10.63
N LEU A 179 -29.11 -0.30 -9.98
CA LEU A 179 -28.86 0.97 -9.28
C LEU A 179 -28.82 2.14 -10.27
N VAL A 180 -29.36 3.27 -9.82
CA VAL A 180 -29.29 4.56 -10.54
C VAL A 180 -28.58 5.65 -9.76
N TYR A 181 -28.50 5.53 -8.43
CA TYR A 181 -27.72 6.42 -7.57
C TYR A 181 -26.27 5.92 -7.48
N ILE A 182 -25.49 6.22 -8.52
CA ILE A 182 -24.10 5.78 -8.65
C ILE A 182 -23.22 7.01 -8.87
N GLU A 183 -22.50 7.41 -7.82
CA GLU A 183 -21.71 8.63 -7.77
C GLU A 183 -20.26 8.33 -7.36
N HIS A 184 -19.34 9.29 -7.50
CA HIS A 184 -17.97 9.20 -7.00
C HIS A 184 -17.32 10.60 -6.93
N GLN A 185 -16.01 10.67 -6.67
CA GLN A 185 -15.27 11.92 -6.50
C GLN A 185 -15.45 12.93 -7.65
N ALA A 186 -15.58 12.51 -8.92
CA ALA A 186 -15.71 13.46 -10.03
C ALA A 186 -17.08 14.17 -10.13
N ARG A 187 -17.99 13.93 -9.18
CA ARG A 187 -19.22 14.74 -9.06
C ARG A 187 -18.90 16.19 -8.63
N ILE A 188 -17.83 16.37 -7.85
CA ILE A 188 -17.36 17.67 -7.33
C ILE A 188 -16.23 18.16 -8.24
#